data_AF-A0A443QB02-F1
#
_entry.id   AF-A0A443QB02-F1
#
_cell.length_a   1.000
_cell.length_b   1.000
_cell.length_c   1.000
_cell.angle_alpha   90.00
_cell.angle_beta   90.00
_cell.angle_gamma   90.00
#
_symmetry.space_group_name_H-M   'P 1'
#
loop_
_entity.id
_entity.type
_entity.pdbx_description
1 polymer ?
#
loop_
_entity_poly.entity_id
_entity_poly.type
_entity_poly.pdbx_seq_one_letter_code
_entity_poly.pdbx_strand_id
1 'polypeptide(L)'
;MSNDFSKLFDKILMMEWSFPYNCYEVGHTWDPSCSKSIWLIKSQVLREAFLMYSGLYLFSLIAFNRKIDSQNIRQTIENILTSTAFLGFNGFAMFAFSVQRGK
;
A
#
# COMPACT_ATOMS: atom_id res chain seq x y z
N MET A 1 27.84 11.43 21.17
CA MET A 1 27.80 11.14 19.71
C MET A 1 26.51 10.38 19.33
N SER A 2 25.34 10.88 19.73
CA SER A 2 24.05 10.25 19.45
C SER A 2 22.99 11.22 18.91
N ASN A 3 23.29 12.53 18.87
CA ASN A 3 22.34 13.57 18.45
C ASN A 3 22.54 14.03 17.01
N ASP A 4 23.70 13.76 16.39
CA ASP A 4 23.96 14.18 15.01
C ASP A 4 23.51 13.12 14.01
N PHE A 5 23.68 11.83 14.32
CA PHE A 5 23.26 10.76 13.44
C PHE A 5 21.73 10.66 13.34
N SER A 6 21.01 10.92 14.43
CA SER A 6 19.55 11.03 14.43
C SER A 6 19.09 12.22 13.61
N LYS A 7 19.70 13.41 13.77
CA LYS A 7 19.42 14.58 12.93
C LYS A 7 19.74 14.36 11.46
N LEU A 8 20.82 13.64 11.15
CA LEU A 8 21.19 13.28 9.77
C LEU A 8 20.24 12.24 9.19
N PHE A 9 19.79 11.28 10.01
CA PHE A 9 18.78 10.29 9.62
C PHE A 9 17.42 10.97 9.41
N ASP A 10 17.02 11.91 10.26
CA ASP A 10 15.85 12.76 10.05
C ASP A 10 15.99 13.60 8.78
N LYS A 11 17.17 14.13 8.47
CA LYS A 11 17.41 14.98 7.30
C LYS A 11 17.55 14.21 5.98
N ILE A 12 18.08 12.99 6.01
CA ILE A 12 18.26 12.10 4.85
C ILE A 12 16.99 11.27 4.59
N LEU A 13 16.31 10.82 5.65
CA LEU A 13 15.13 9.95 5.54
C LEU A 13 13.81 10.74 5.53
N MET A 14 13.78 11.97 6.05
CA MET A 14 12.68 12.93 5.90
C MET A 14 13.13 14.16 5.09
N MET A 15 13.48 13.93 3.83
CA MET A 15 13.58 15.03 2.87
C MET A 15 12.19 15.65 2.71
N GLU A 16 11.97 16.82 3.31
CA GLU A 16 11.18 17.98 2.88
C GLU A 16 10.02 17.82 1.87
N TRP A 17 9.31 16.68 1.82
CA TRP A 17 7.99 16.58 1.18
C TRP A 17 6.90 17.14 2.11
N SER A 18 7.25 18.15 2.91
CA SER A 18 6.30 18.97 3.65
C SER A 18 5.71 19.95 2.65
N PHE A 19 4.73 19.49 1.88
CA PHE A 19 3.86 20.41 1.15
C PHE A 19 3.31 21.46 2.14
N PRO A 20 3.26 22.75 1.78
CA PRO A 20 2.72 23.81 2.65
C PRO A 20 1.21 23.70 2.87
N TYR A 21 0.60 22.61 2.41
CA TYR A 21 -0.83 22.36 2.35
C TYR A 21 -1.22 21.30 3.39
N ASN A 22 -2.44 21.37 3.88
CA ASN A 22 -2.94 20.37 4.83
C ASN A 22 -3.13 19.02 4.11
N CYS A 23 -2.98 17.89 4.82
CA CYS A 23 -3.19 16.57 4.22
C CYS A 23 -4.63 16.38 3.71
N TYR A 24 -5.58 17.10 4.30
CA TYR A 24 -6.94 17.26 3.78
C TYR A 24 -6.97 17.90 2.38
N GLU A 25 -6.18 18.95 2.13
CA GLU A 25 -6.19 19.70 0.87
C GLU A 25 -5.52 18.94 -0.27
N VAL A 26 -4.53 18.09 0.04
CA VAL A 26 -3.72 17.38 -0.96
C VAL A 26 -4.15 15.94 -1.16
N GLY A 27 -4.48 15.24 -0.07
CA GLY A 27 -4.57 13.78 -0.07
C GLY A 27 -5.96 13.21 0.19
N HIS A 28 -6.84 13.93 0.90
CA HIS A 28 -8.15 13.40 1.28
C HIS A 28 -9.24 14.47 1.46
N THR A 29 -9.49 15.24 0.39
CA THR A 29 -10.42 16.38 0.39
C THR A 29 -11.89 16.02 0.71
N TRP A 30 -12.24 14.73 0.71
CA TRP A 30 -13.60 14.24 0.97
C TRP A 30 -13.93 14.04 2.45
N ASP A 31 -12.95 13.92 3.35
CA ASP A 31 -13.21 13.75 4.79
C ASP A 31 -12.11 14.42 5.63
N PRO A 32 -12.47 15.23 6.65
CA PRO A 32 -11.50 15.96 7.46
C PRO A 32 -10.68 15.04 8.39
N SER A 33 -11.14 13.82 8.66
CA SER A 33 -10.40 12.84 9.46
C SER A 33 -9.38 12.10 8.60
N CYS A 34 -8.10 12.40 8.86
CA CYS A 34 -6.95 11.75 8.24
C CYS A 34 -6.99 10.22 8.45
N SER A 35 -7.21 9.75 9.68
CA SER A 35 -7.23 8.32 10.01
C SER A 35 -8.33 7.57 9.26
N LYS A 36 -9.52 8.17 9.16
CA LYS A 36 -10.65 7.58 8.44
C LYS A 36 -10.37 7.52 6.94
N SER A 37 -9.80 8.57 6.39
CA SER A 37 -9.43 8.65 4.97
C SER A 37 -8.36 7.63 4.59
N ILE A 38 -7.31 7.48 5.40
CA ILE A 38 -6.27 6.47 5.19
C ILE A 38 -6.89 5.06 5.20
N TRP A 39 -7.80 4.78 6.13
CA TRP A 39 -8.44 3.47 6.22
C TRP A 39 -9.33 3.18 5.00
N LEU A 40 -10.04 4.19 4.53
CA LEU A 40 -10.91 4.10 3.35
C LEU A 40 -10.09 3.84 2.08
N ILE A 41 -9.04 4.62 1.84
CA ILE A 41 -8.11 4.41 0.72
C ILE A 41 -7.47 3.03 0.82
N LYS A 42 -6.97 2.63 1.99
CA LYS A 42 -6.37 1.31 2.20
C LYS A 42 -7.33 0.19 1.82
N SER A 43 -8.58 0.27 2.25
CA SER A 43 -9.61 -0.71 1.93
C SER A 43 -9.87 -0.80 0.43
N GLN A 44 -9.97 0.35 -0.25
CA GLN A 44 -10.16 0.41 -1.70
C GLN A 44 -8.94 -0.17 -2.43
N VAL A 45 -7.73 0.23 -2.08
CA VAL A 45 -6.49 -0.28 -2.69
C VAL A 45 -6.37 -1.79 -2.50
N LEU A 46 -6.67 -2.31 -1.31
CA LEU A 46 -6.64 -3.76 -1.06
C LEU A 46 -7.66 -4.51 -1.92
N ARG A 47 -8.87 -3.97 -2.09
CA ARG A 47 -9.91 -4.56 -2.92
C ARG A 47 -9.50 -4.60 -4.39
N GLU A 48 -9.02 -3.48 -4.93
CA GLU A 48 -8.62 -3.40 -6.34
C GLU A 48 -7.36 -4.24 -6.60
N ALA A 49 -6.40 -4.25 -5.66
CA ALA A 49 -5.24 -5.13 -5.73
C ALA A 49 -5.64 -6.60 -5.77
N PHE A 50 -6.57 -7.01 -4.89
CA PHE A 50 -7.07 -8.39 -4.88
C PHE A 50 -7.75 -8.76 -6.20
N LEU A 51 -8.58 -7.88 -6.77
CA LEU A 51 -9.23 -8.11 -8.06
C LEU A 51 -8.22 -8.23 -9.20
N MET A 52 -7.23 -7.34 -9.25
CA MET A 52 -6.18 -7.37 -10.27
C MET A 52 -5.35 -8.66 -10.20
N TYR A 53 -4.83 -8.99 -9.02
CA TYR A 53 -3.98 -10.17 -8.85
C TYR A 53 -4.78 -11.47 -8.98
N SER A 54 -6.01 -11.54 -8.45
CA SER A 54 -6.85 -12.72 -8.64
C SER A 54 -7.11 -12.99 -10.12
N GLY A 55 -7.47 -11.97 -10.92
CA GLY A 55 -7.63 -12.12 -12.36
C GLY A 55 -6.37 -12.63 -13.05
N LEU A 56 -5.21 -12.05 -12.73
CA LEU A 56 -3.91 -12.38 -13.34
C LEU A 56 -3.48 -13.82 -13.02
N TYR A 57 -3.57 -14.21 -11.75
CA TYR A 57 -3.17 -15.53 -11.28
C TYR A 57 -4.17 -16.64 -11.66
N LEU A 58 -5.47 -16.35 -11.67
CA LEU A 58 -6.48 -17.27 -12.20
C LEU A 58 -6.32 -17.48 -13.70
N PHE A 59 -6.08 -16.41 -14.46
CA PHE A 59 -5.79 -16.52 -15.88
C PHE A 59 -4.52 -17.34 -16.12
N SER A 60 -3.45 -17.09 -15.36
CA SER A 60 -2.23 -17.87 -15.42
C SER A 60 -2.46 -19.35 -15.10
N LEU A 61 -3.32 -19.66 -14.13
CA LEU A 61 -3.65 -21.03 -13.76
C LEU A 61 -4.39 -21.74 -14.91
N ILE A 62 -5.35 -21.09 -15.56
CA ILE A 62 -6.14 -21.67 -16.64
C ILE A 62 -5.34 -21.77 -17.95
N ALA A 63 -4.58 -20.73 -18.30
CA ALA A 63 -3.89 -20.63 -19.58
C ALA A 63 -2.64 -21.52 -19.65
N PHE A 64 -1.88 -21.63 -18.55
CA PHE A 64 -0.59 -22.32 -18.55
C PHE A 64 -0.63 -23.71 -17.89
N ASN A 65 -1.56 -23.99 -16.96
CA ASN A 65 -1.62 -25.33 -16.37
C ASN A 65 -2.59 -26.25 -17.12
N ARG A 66 -2.02 -27.33 -17.69
CA ARG A 66 -2.79 -28.41 -18.34
C ARG A 66 -3.58 -29.28 -17.36
N LYS A 67 -3.17 -29.28 -16.07
CA LYS A 67 -3.87 -29.96 -14.97
C LYS A 67 -3.87 -29.05 -13.76
N ILE A 68 -5.07 -28.79 -13.22
CA ILE A 68 -5.24 -28.02 -11.99
C ILE A 68 -5.11 -28.99 -10.83
N ASP A 69 -3.97 -28.93 -10.13
CA ASP A 69 -3.73 -29.67 -8.90
C ASP A 69 -4.00 -28.78 -7.66
N SER A 70 -4.38 -29.42 -6.55
CA SER A 70 -4.65 -28.74 -5.27
C SER A 70 -3.43 -27.99 -4.74
N GLN A 71 -2.23 -28.47 -5.03
CA GLN A 71 -0.97 -27.79 -4.68
C GLN A 71 -0.82 -26.47 -5.47
N ASN A 72 -1.10 -26.50 -6.77
CA ASN A 72 -1.03 -25.32 -7.64
C ASN A 72 -2.07 -24.27 -7.24
N ILE A 73 -3.28 -24.68 -6.86
CA ILE A 73 -4.32 -23.77 -6.35
C ILE A 73 -3.85 -23.08 -5.07
N ARG A 74 -3.33 -23.84 -4.10
CA ARG A 74 -2.87 -23.28 -2.84
C ARG A 74 -1.75 -22.26 -3.06
N GLN A 75 -0.78 -22.59 -3.91
CA GLN A 75 0.32 -21.68 -4.24
C GLN A 75 -0.18 -20.43 -4.96
N THR A 76 -1.18 -20.57 -5.83
CA THR A 76 -1.84 -19.43 -6.51
C THR A 76 -2.49 -18.49 -5.49
N ILE A 77 -3.21 -19.03 -4.50
CA ILE A 77 -3.83 -18.23 -3.43
C ILE A 77 -2.77 -17.53 -2.58
N GLU A 78 -1.71 -18.24 -2.17
CA GLU A 78 -0.60 -17.66 -1.41
C GLU A 78 0.08 -16.52 -2.20
N ASN A 79 0.26 -16.69 -3.51
CA ASN A 79 0.82 -15.65 -4.38
C ASN A 79 -0.09 -14.43 -4.52
N ILE A 80 -1.41 -14.63 -4.66
CA ILE A 80 -2.40 -13.55 -4.71
C ILE A 80 -2.36 -12.75 -3.40
N LEU A 81 -2.41 -13.44 -2.26
CA LEU A 81 -2.41 -12.80 -0.95
C LEU A 81 -1.10 -12.05 -0.68
N THR A 82 0.04 -12.65 -1.01
CA THR A 82 1.36 -12.02 -0.84
C THR A 82 1.48 -10.76 -1.69
N SER A 83 1.05 -10.82 -2.96
CA SER A 83 1.10 -9.67 -3.88
C SER A 83 0.14 -8.57 -3.47
N THR A 84 -1.06 -8.93 -3.02
CA THR A 84 -2.06 -8.00 -2.49
C THR A 84 -1.57 -7.32 -1.22
N ALA A 85 -0.97 -8.09 -0.30
CA ALA A 85 -0.42 -7.56 0.94
C ALA A 85 0.76 -6.63 0.68
N PHE A 86 1.67 -7.00 -0.24
CA PHE A 86 2.78 -6.15 -0.64
C PHE A 86 2.31 -4.83 -1.25
N LEU A 87 1.38 -4.87 -2.20
CA LEU A 87 0.85 -3.65 -2.83
C LEU A 87 0.06 -2.80 -1.84
N GLY A 88 -0.77 -3.44 -1.00
CA GLY A 88 -1.52 -2.79 0.05
C GLY A 88 -0.62 -2.13 1.10
N PHE A 89 0.50 -2.76 1.46
CA PHE A 89 1.48 -2.19 2.38
C PHE A 89 2.22 -1.01 1.76
N ASN A 90 2.66 -1.10 0.50
CA ASN A 90 3.32 0.01 -0.20
C ASN A 90 2.38 1.22 -0.38
N GLY A 91 1.14 0.97 -0.82
CA GLY A 91 0.13 2.02 -0.92
C GLY A 91 -0.16 2.65 0.43
N PHE A 92 -0.36 1.84 1.47
CA PHE A 92 -0.56 2.33 2.83
C PHE A 92 0.63 3.14 3.34
N ALA A 93 1.86 2.68 3.15
CA ALA A 93 3.06 3.39 3.59
C ALA A 93 3.15 4.77 2.91
N MET A 94 2.89 4.85 1.61
CA MET A 94 2.88 6.12 0.89
C MET A 94 1.85 7.10 1.47
N PHE A 95 0.61 6.65 1.70
CA PHE A 95 -0.43 7.52 2.29
C PHE A 95 -0.19 7.83 3.76
N ALA A 96 0.28 6.86 4.56
CA ALA A 96 0.56 7.08 5.98
C ALA A 96 1.69 8.09 6.18
N PHE A 97 2.78 7.99 5.40
CA PHE A 97 3.89 8.95 5.50
C PHE A 97 3.54 10.32 4.91
N SER A 98 2.73 10.40 3.86
CA SER A 98 2.33 11.68 3.25
C SER A 98 1.24 12.42 4.03
N VAL A 99 0.37 11.72 4.76
CA VAL A 99 -0.78 12.32 5.46
C VAL A 99 -0.44 12.71 6.92
N GLN A 100 0.64 12.15 7.51
CA GLN A 100 0.92 12.27 8.96
C GLN A 100 1.45 13.62 9.49
N ARG A 101 1.42 14.72 8.72
CA ARG A 101 1.77 16.04 9.29
C ARG A 101 0.79 17.15 8.92
N GLY A 102 -0.49 16.94 9.26
CA GLY A 102 -1.35 18.06 9.67
C GLY A 102 -0.88 18.54 11.05
N LYS A 103 -0.34 19.76 11.12
CA LYS A 103 -0.10 20.45 12.39
C LYS A 103 -1.41 20.64 13.16
#